data_AF-A0A4U1FK16-F1
#
_entry.id   AF-A0A4U1FK16-F1
#
_cell.length_a   1.000
_cell.length_b   1.000
_cell.length_c   1.000
_cell.angle_alpha   90.00
_cell.angle_beta   90.00
_cell.angle_gamma   90.00
#
_symmetry.space_group_name_H-M   'P 1'
#
loop_
_entity.id
_entity.type
_entity.pdbx_description
1 polymer ?
#
loop_
_entity_poly.entity_id
_entity_poly.type
_entity_poly.pdbx_seq_one_letter_code
_entity_poly.pdbx_strand_id
1 'polypeptide(L)'
;GEKEQPVFALTGLRWGSFRDAGVSVSKYWYLGPLKTKVAHFFSTLKSKEDFMNICMEPNTVSKGDFVTIGSKKVRDPKVRADGTECLQASRCTLLLPEGTGGSFSIDSEEYEAMPVQVKLLPRKLQFFCDPRKREQLLQSTAQ
;
A
#
# COMPACT_ATOMS: atom_id res chain seq x y z
N GLY A 1 -17.93 -1.65 27.77
CA GLY A 1 -17.46 -2.58 26.74
C GLY A 1 -16.04 -2.21 26.44
N GLU A 2 -15.10 -3.12 26.69
CA GLU A 2 -13.68 -2.94 26.39
C GLU A 2 -13.54 -2.56 24.92
N LYS A 3 -12.94 -1.40 24.63
CA LYS A 3 -12.57 -1.06 23.26
C LYS A 3 -11.38 -1.95 22.92
N GLU A 4 -11.51 -2.82 21.93
CA GLU A 4 -10.39 -3.60 21.42
C GLU A 4 -9.21 -2.68 21.10
N GLN A 5 -8.00 -3.12 21.48
CA GLN A 5 -6.79 -2.35 21.29
C GLN A 5 -6.47 -2.23 19.79
N PRO A 6 -5.90 -1.09 19.34
CA PRO A 6 -5.54 -0.92 17.94
C PRO A 6 -4.43 -1.90 17.54
N VAL A 7 -4.63 -2.62 16.45
CA VAL A 7 -3.60 -3.45 15.82
C VAL A 7 -2.82 -2.61 14.80
N PHE A 8 -1.49 -2.70 14.82
CA PHE A 8 -0.60 -2.01 13.88
C PHE A 8 0.09 -3.01 12.96
N ALA A 9 0.31 -2.62 11.71
CA ALA A 9 0.90 -3.47 10.67
C ALA A 9 1.90 -2.70 9.82
N LEU A 10 2.87 -3.40 9.24
CA LEU A 10 3.92 -2.82 8.39
C LEU A 10 3.67 -3.03 6.90
N THR A 11 3.18 -4.22 6.53
CA THR A 11 3.12 -4.65 5.12
C THR A 11 1.78 -4.34 4.49
N GLY A 12 0.72 -4.35 5.30
CA GLY A 12 -0.63 -3.94 4.92
C GLY A 12 -1.68 -4.96 5.29
N LEU A 13 -2.93 -4.50 5.35
CA LEU A 13 -4.11 -5.35 5.43
C LEU A 13 -4.35 -5.93 4.03
N ARG A 14 -4.25 -7.25 3.90
CA ARG A 14 -4.38 -7.91 2.59
C ARG A 14 -5.79 -8.40 2.38
N TRP A 15 -6.43 -7.73 1.45
CA TRP A 15 -7.64 -8.16 0.79
C TRP A 15 -7.50 -7.72 -0.66
N GLY A 16 -7.39 -8.68 -1.60
CA GLY A 16 -7.10 -8.40 -3.02
C GLY A 16 -5.69 -7.84 -3.32
N SER A 17 -5.31 -7.63 -4.60
CA SER A 17 -3.90 -7.40 -5.02
C SER A 17 -3.57 -6.09 -5.77
N PHE A 18 -2.91 -5.15 -5.05
CA PHE A 18 -1.93 -4.04 -5.30
C PHE A 18 -1.85 -3.14 -6.57
N ARG A 19 -1.00 -2.08 -6.56
CA ARG A 19 -1.02 -0.91 -7.47
C ARG A 19 0.41 -0.42 -7.87
N ASP A 20 0.54 0.59 -8.76
CA ASP A 20 0.88 2.03 -8.48
C ASP A 20 1.69 2.82 -9.56
N ALA A 21 1.73 4.17 -9.46
CA ALA A 21 2.34 5.17 -10.39
C ALA A 21 3.09 6.37 -9.70
N GLY A 22 3.83 7.21 -10.47
CA GLY A 22 4.66 8.39 -10.03
C GLY A 22 4.59 9.60 -11.01
N VAL A 23 5.32 10.74 -10.97
CA VAL A 23 6.44 11.35 -10.19
C VAL A 23 6.41 12.91 -10.42
N SER A 24 7.10 13.72 -9.60
CA SER A 24 7.19 15.20 -9.80
C SER A 24 8.55 15.82 -9.40
N VAL A 25 9.49 15.94 -10.34
CA VAL A 25 10.81 16.58 -10.13
C VAL A 25 11.02 17.86 -10.97
N SER A 26 10.28 18.03 -12.08
CA SER A 26 10.46 19.14 -13.05
C SER A 26 10.23 20.57 -12.49
N LYS A 27 9.57 20.72 -11.33
CA LYS A 27 9.04 22.03 -10.88
C LYS A 27 10.09 23.05 -10.41
N TYR A 28 11.31 22.64 -10.03
CA TYR A 28 12.27 23.50 -9.29
C TYR A 28 13.51 23.94 -10.09
N TRP A 29 13.41 24.01 -11.42
CA TRP A 29 14.56 24.28 -12.30
C TRP A 29 15.24 25.65 -12.09
N TYR A 30 14.52 26.66 -11.59
CA TYR A 30 14.98 28.06 -11.47
C TYR A 30 15.91 28.35 -10.28
N LEU A 31 16.11 27.39 -9.37
CA LEU A 31 16.90 27.59 -8.13
C LEU A 31 18.39 27.25 -8.27
N GLY A 32 18.88 27.06 -9.50
CA GLY A 32 20.30 26.84 -9.78
C GLY A 32 20.90 25.69 -8.95
N PRO A 33 22.07 25.85 -8.29
CA PRO A 33 22.71 24.78 -7.52
C PRO A 33 21.95 24.40 -6.24
N LEU A 34 21.01 25.23 -5.77
CA LEU A 34 20.16 24.92 -4.61
C LEU A 34 18.93 24.10 -5.00
N LYS A 35 18.62 23.95 -6.30
CA LYS A 35 17.41 23.25 -6.78
C LYS A 35 17.24 21.86 -6.19
N THR A 36 18.32 21.10 -6.00
CA THR A 36 18.26 19.74 -5.47
C THR A 36 17.92 19.73 -3.98
N LYS A 37 18.57 20.59 -3.18
CA LYS A 37 18.29 20.70 -1.74
C LYS A 37 16.87 21.23 -1.48
N VAL A 38 16.43 22.20 -2.28
CA VAL A 38 15.11 22.80 -2.17
C VAL A 38 14.03 21.86 -2.72
N ALA A 39 14.26 21.14 -3.81
CA ALA A 39 13.34 20.12 -4.30
C ALA A 39 13.16 19.00 -3.27
N HIS A 40 14.22 18.54 -2.61
CA HIS A 40 14.11 17.57 -1.52
C HIS A 40 13.36 18.14 -0.32
N PHE A 41 13.74 19.32 0.18
CA PHE A 41 13.08 19.96 1.32
C PHE A 41 11.60 20.26 1.07
N PHE A 42 11.27 20.83 -0.09
CA PHE A 42 9.88 21.05 -0.49
C PHE A 42 9.16 19.75 -0.89
N SER A 43 9.83 18.66 -1.31
CA SER A 43 9.15 17.36 -1.44
C SER A 43 8.78 16.78 -0.06
N THR A 44 9.59 17.06 0.95
CA THR A 44 9.32 16.67 2.34
C THR A 44 8.20 17.51 2.96
N LEU A 45 8.14 18.82 2.66
CA LEU A 45 7.08 19.72 3.15
C LEU A 45 5.79 19.66 2.34
N LYS A 46 5.90 19.53 1.01
CA LYS A 46 4.77 19.35 0.11
C LYS A 46 4.42 17.86 0.13
N SER A 47 3.77 17.46 1.22
CA SER A 47 3.08 16.19 1.36
C SER A 47 2.35 15.87 0.04
N LYS A 48 2.96 15.06 -0.82
CA LYS A 48 2.15 14.09 -1.56
C LYS A 48 1.45 13.32 -0.46
N GLU A 49 0.12 13.37 -0.44
CA GLU A 49 -0.63 12.63 0.55
C GLU A 49 -0.12 11.20 0.54
N ASP A 50 0.52 10.77 1.64
CA ASP A 50 0.96 9.40 1.74
C ASP A 50 -0.29 8.54 1.64
N PHE A 51 -0.26 7.60 0.72
CA PHE A 51 -1.38 6.73 0.46
C PHE A 51 -0.98 5.29 0.74
N MET A 52 -1.98 4.49 1.08
CA MET A 52 -1.89 3.05 1.00
C MET A 52 -2.53 2.56 -0.30
N ASN A 53 -2.12 1.36 -0.71
CA ASN A 53 -2.67 0.63 -1.83
C ASN A 53 -3.85 -0.23 -1.36
N ILE A 54 -5.05 0.10 -1.83
CA ILE A 54 -6.25 -0.73 -1.65
C ILE A 54 -6.59 -1.33 -3.00
N CYS A 55 -6.74 -2.64 -3.08
CA CYS A 55 -7.04 -3.32 -4.32
C CYS A 55 -8.09 -4.39 -4.16
N MET A 56 -9.06 -4.37 -5.06
CA MET A 56 -10.23 -5.23 -5.03
C MET A 56 -10.18 -6.11 -6.26
N GLU A 57 -10.19 -7.43 -6.03
CA GLU A 57 -10.28 -8.38 -7.14
C GLU A 57 -11.71 -8.46 -7.64
N PRO A 58 -11.90 -8.69 -8.96
CA PRO A 58 -13.24 -8.85 -9.50
C PRO A 58 -13.87 -10.14 -8.97
N ASN A 59 -15.20 -10.12 -8.84
CA ASN A 59 -15.98 -11.30 -8.46
C ASN A 59 -16.26 -12.26 -9.63
N THR A 60 -15.72 -11.98 -10.82
CA THR A 60 -15.93 -12.75 -12.06
C THR A 60 -14.79 -13.72 -12.39
N VAL A 61 -13.79 -13.87 -11.51
CA VAL A 61 -12.63 -14.75 -11.76
C VAL A 61 -13.08 -16.21 -11.86
N SER A 62 -12.69 -16.88 -12.96
CA SER A 62 -13.01 -18.30 -13.16
C SER A 62 -12.23 -19.20 -12.19
N LYS A 63 -12.72 -20.42 -11.92
CA LYS A 63 -11.98 -21.39 -11.09
C LYS A 63 -10.59 -21.74 -11.64
N GLY A 64 -10.45 -21.82 -12.96
CA GLY A 64 -9.18 -22.11 -13.62
C GLY A 64 -8.18 -20.96 -13.47
N ASP A 65 -8.66 -19.73 -13.65
CA ASP A 65 -7.86 -18.52 -13.46
C ASP A 65 -7.49 -18.35 -11.99
N PHE A 66 -8.40 -18.66 -11.06
CA PHE A 66 -8.12 -18.64 -9.62
C PHE A 66 -6.94 -19.54 -9.26
N VAL A 67 -6.92 -20.79 -9.73
CA VAL A 67 -5.81 -21.72 -9.48
C VAL A 67 -4.51 -21.21 -10.10
N THR A 68 -4.58 -20.75 -11.36
CA THR A 68 -3.41 -20.30 -12.12
C THR A 68 -2.78 -19.03 -11.54
N ILE A 69 -3.62 -18.02 -11.26
CA ILE A 69 -3.21 -16.73 -10.70
C ILE A 69 -2.77 -16.94 -9.25
N GLY A 70 -3.51 -17.70 -8.45
CA GLY A 70 -3.15 -18.01 -7.06
C GLY A 70 -1.77 -18.65 -6.93
N SER A 71 -1.47 -19.65 -7.77
CA SER A 71 -0.17 -20.33 -7.80
C SER A 71 1.00 -19.41 -8.19
N LYS A 72 0.73 -18.35 -8.96
CA LYS A 72 1.72 -17.32 -9.30
C LYS A 72 1.84 -16.28 -8.19
N LYS A 73 0.73 -15.83 -7.62
CA LYS A 73 0.63 -14.80 -6.59
C LYS A 73 1.31 -15.20 -5.27
N VAL A 74 1.29 -16.49 -4.93
CA VAL A 74 2.05 -17.01 -3.77
C VAL A 74 3.56 -16.79 -3.95
N ARG A 75 4.07 -16.88 -5.18
CA ARG A 75 5.49 -16.67 -5.50
C ARG A 75 5.84 -15.20 -5.71
N ASP A 76 4.94 -14.47 -6.36
CA ASP A 76 5.06 -13.03 -6.58
C ASP A 76 3.78 -12.31 -6.16
N PRO A 77 3.77 -11.67 -4.97
CA PRO A 77 2.61 -10.96 -4.45
C PRO A 77 2.15 -9.75 -5.30
N LYS A 78 2.93 -9.34 -6.31
CA LYS A 78 2.58 -8.23 -7.22
C LYS A 78 1.67 -8.66 -8.37
N VAL A 79 1.51 -9.97 -8.62
CA VAL A 79 0.63 -10.52 -9.66
C VAL A 79 -0.84 -10.25 -9.33
N ARG A 80 -1.65 -9.92 -10.35
CA ARG A 80 -3.06 -9.49 -10.24
C ARG A 80 -3.93 -10.23 -11.23
N ALA A 81 -5.22 -10.34 -10.93
CA ALA A 81 -6.19 -10.78 -11.92
C ALA A 81 -6.45 -9.66 -12.93
N ASP A 82 -7.00 -10.03 -14.08
CA ASP A 82 -7.49 -9.03 -15.02
C ASP A 82 -8.75 -8.38 -14.45
N GLY A 83 -8.86 -7.05 -14.60
CA GLY A 83 -9.97 -6.27 -14.04
C GLY A 83 -9.90 -5.96 -12.54
N THR A 84 -8.76 -6.18 -11.84
CA THR A 84 -8.64 -5.67 -10.46
C THR A 84 -8.58 -4.15 -10.42
N GLU A 85 -9.38 -3.58 -9.53
CA GLU A 85 -9.42 -2.15 -9.29
C GLU A 85 -8.53 -1.79 -8.13
N CYS A 86 -7.77 -0.71 -8.27
CA CYS A 86 -6.88 -0.25 -7.22
C CYS A 86 -6.97 1.24 -7.03
N LEU A 87 -7.16 1.64 -5.77
CA LEU A 87 -7.44 3.01 -5.37
C LEU A 87 -6.52 3.44 -4.23
N GLN A 88 -6.20 4.74 -4.21
CA GLN A 88 -5.33 5.36 -3.21
C GLN A 88 -6.12 6.05 -2.10
N ALA A 89 -5.77 5.75 -0.86
CA ALA A 89 -6.36 6.39 0.31
C ALA A 89 -5.37 6.40 1.47
N SER A 90 -5.48 7.35 2.38
CA SER A 90 -4.73 7.38 3.64
C SER A 90 -5.54 6.81 4.81
N ARG A 91 -6.87 6.70 4.65
CA ARG A 91 -7.81 6.17 5.63
C ARG A 91 -9.01 5.55 4.92
N CYS A 92 -9.48 4.40 5.40
CA CYS A 92 -10.71 3.78 4.94
C CYS A 92 -11.43 3.04 6.08
N THR A 93 -12.70 2.73 5.88
CA THR A 93 -13.49 1.87 6.76
C THR A 93 -13.96 0.68 5.94
N LEU A 94 -13.70 -0.53 6.43
CA LEU A 94 -14.22 -1.76 5.85
C LEU A 94 -15.43 -2.18 6.65
N LEU A 95 -16.56 -2.31 5.96
CA LEU A 95 -17.83 -2.77 6.53
C LEU A 95 -18.08 -4.18 6.02
N LEU A 96 -18.62 -5.03 6.90
CA LEU A 96 -19.06 -6.37 6.52
C LEU A 96 -20.56 -6.35 6.20
N PRO A 97 -21.01 -7.13 5.20
CA PRO A 97 -22.43 -7.37 5.02
C PRO A 97 -23.00 -8.13 6.22
N GLU A 98 -24.25 -7.84 6.58
CA GLU A 98 -24.91 -8.46 7.73
C GLU A 98 -25.01 -9.98 7.58
N GLY A 99 -24.68 -10.73 8.65
CA GLY A 99 -24.75 -12.19 8.67
C GLY A 99 -23.59 -12.91 7.96
N THR A 100 -22.57 -12.17 7.49
CA THR A 100 -21.39 -12.76 6.84
C THR A 100 -20.28 -12.95 7.87
N GLY A 101 -19.88 -14.20 8.11
CA GLY A 101 -18.66 -14.53 8.86
C GLY A 101 -17.44 -14.61 7.94
N GLY A 102 -16.26 -14.72 8.53
CA GLY A 102 -15.02 -14.92 7.80
C GLY A 102 -13.80 -14.55 8.65
N SER A 103 -12.63 -14.60 8.02
CA SER A 103 -11.39 -14.13 8.60
C SER A 103 -10.63 -13.26 7.60
N PHE A 104 -9.79 -12.37 8.11
CA PHE A 104 -8.80 -11.64 7.31
C PHE A 104 -7.42 -11.76 7.95
N SER A 105 -6.37 -11.53 7.17
CA SER A 105 -4.99 -11.60 7.66
C SER A 105 -4.32 -10.24 7.70
N ILE A 106 -3.67 -9.94 8.82
CA ILE A 106 -2.75 -8.80 8.98
C ILE A 106 -1.34 -9.35 9.18
N ASP A 107 -0.39 -9.00 8.32
CA ASP A 107 1.02 -9.44 8.41
C ASP A 107 1.21 -10.97 8.60
N SER A 108 0.30 -11.78 8.04
CA SER A 108 0.24 -13.26 8.12
C SER A 108 -0.38 -13.85 9.40
N GLU A 109 -0.94 -13.01 10.26
CA GLU A 109 -1.73 -13.43 11.43
C GLU A 109 -3.23 -13.33 11.10
N GLU A 110 -4.00 -14.34 11.52
CA GLU A 110 -5.42 -14.48 11.20
C GLU A 110 -6.30 -13.83 12.29
N TYR A 111 -7.28 -13.05 11.84
CA TYR A 111 -8.22 -12.33 12.70
C TYR A 111 -9.65 -12.59 12.25
N GLU A 112 -10.58 -12.57 13.20
CA GLU A 112 -12.01 -12.64 12.91
C GLU A 112 -12.47 -11.43 12.10
N ALA A 113 -13.30 -11.66 11.10
CA ALA A 113 -13.79 -10.60 10.25
C ALA A 113 -14.84 -9.75 10.99
N MET A 114 -14.53 -8.46 11.14
CA MET A 114 -15.36 -7.47 11.80
C MET A 114 -15.19 -6.11 11.12
N PRO A 115 -16.14 -5.17 11.30
CA PRO A 115 -15.99 -3.82 10.75
C PRO A 115 -14.75 -3.14 11.35
N VAL A 116 -13.87 -2.63 10.48
CA VAL A 116 -12.59 -2.03 10.90
C VAL A 116 -12.34 -0.69 10.24
N GLN A 117 -11.61 0.18 10.95
CA GLN A 117 -11.05 1.40 10.38
C GLN A 117 -9.55 1.25 10.18
N VAL A 118 -9.09 1.47 8.96
CA VAL A 118 -7.68 1.40 8.58
C VAL A 118 -7.15 2.82 8.37
N LYS A 119 -5.99 3.13 8.96
CA LYS A 119 -5.35 4.46 8.86
C LYS A 119 -3.85 4.30 8.63
N LEU A 120 -3.33 5.02 7.63
CA LEU A 120 -1.90 5.07 7.35
C LEU A 120 -1.19 5.96 8.38
N LEU A 121 -0.06 5.46 8.91
CA LEU A 121 0.84 6.20 9.79
C LEU A 121 2.18 6.39 9.08
N PRO A 122 2.33 7.43 8.24
CA PRO A 122 3.51 7.58 7.41
C PRO A 122 4.76 7.84 8.25
N ARG A 123 5.86 7.14 7.93
CA ARG A 123 7.18 7.30 8.56
C ARG A 123 7.19 7.18 10.09
N LYS A 124 6.26 6.40 10.66
CA LYS A 124 6.13 6.23 12.11
C LYS A 124 7.30 5.46 12.75
N LEU A 125 7.96 4.60 11.97
CA LEU A 125 9.04 3.72 12.41
C LEU A 125 10.30 3.95 11.57
N GLN A 126 11.46 3.66 12.16
CA GLN A 126 12.76 3.72 11.50
C GLN A 126 13.35 2.32 11.43
N PHE A 127 13.78 1.92 10.24
CA PHE A 127 14.38 0.61 9.98
C PHE A 127 15.79 0.77 9.44
N PHE A 128 16.64 -0.22 9.73
CA PHE A 128 17.91 -0.35 9.04
C PHE A 128 17.67 -0.84 7.60
N CYS A 129 18.43 -0.31 6.65
CA CYS A 129 18.35 -0.68 5.24
C CYS A 129 19.76 -0.82 4.68
N ASP A 130 19.98 -1.83 3.83
CA ASP A 130 21.21 -1.97 3.06
C ASP A 130 21.43 -0.69 2.22
N PRO A 131 22.58 -0.01 2.35
CA PRO A 131 22.88 1.22 1.61
C PRO A 131 22.66 1.09 0.10
N ARG A 132 22.96 -0.07 -0.50
CA ARG A 132 22.79 -0.30 -1.95
C ARG A 132 21.30 -0.33 -2.34
N LYS A 133 20.46 -0.95 -1.52
CA LYS A 133 19.01 -0.98 -1.73
C LYS A 133 18.39 0.40 -1.53
N ARG A 134 18.90 1.16 -0.54
CA ARG A 134 18.48 2.54 -0.30
C ARG A 134 18.75 3.43 -1.52
N GLU A 135 19.94 3.33 -2.11
CA GLU A 135 20.29 4.09 -3.33
C GLU A 135 19.37 3.74 -4.51
N GLN A 136 19.10 2.46 -4.75
CA GLN A 136 18.17 2.01 -5.79
C GLN A 136 16.75 2.56 -5.59
N LEU A 137 16.23 2.55 -4.35
CA LEU A 137 14.91 3.08 -4.03
C LEU A 137 14.81 4.60 -4.19
N LEU A 138 15.90 5.32 -3.89
CA LEU A 138 15.98 6.78 -4.08
C LEU A 138 16.07 7.15 -5.56
N GLN A 139 16.69 6.30 -6.39
CA GLN A 139 16.76 6.50 -7.84
C GLN A 139 15.41 6.22 -8.53
N SER A 140 14.68 5.19 -8.11
CA SER A 140 13.37 4.83 -8.70
C SER A 140 12.25 5.83 -8.39
N THR A 141 12.40 6.66 -7.35
CA THR A 141 11.46 7.75 -7.04
C THR A 141 11.78 9.05 -7.77
N ALA A 142 12.89 9.12 -8.52
CA ALA A 142 13.33 10.29 -9.28
C ALA A 142 12.92 10.27 -10.77
N GLN A 143 12.42 9.14 -11.29
CA GLN A 143 11.83 8.98 -12.63
C GLN A 143 10.32 9.09 -12.58
#